data_AF-A0AA42BVH0-F1
#
_entry.id   AF-A0AA42BVH0-F1
#
_cell.length_a   1.000
_cell.length_b   1.000
_cell.length_c   1.000
_cell.angle_alpha   90.00
_cell.angle_beta   90.00
_cell.angle_gamma   90.00
#
_symmetry.space_group_name_H-M   'P 1'
#
loop_
_entity.id
_entity.type
_entity.pdbx_description
1 polymer ?
#
loop_
_entity_poly.entity_id
_entity_poly.type
_entity_poly.pdbx_seq_one_letter_code
_entity_poly.pdbx_strand_id
1 'polypeptide(L)'
;MSSIASSSVVVIPKERLAVLFEELAELAGQRNAIDGRIVDIAAEIERDELCGMTGARSVAALVAWKLGVSSANAHTITTVAGRVEEFPRCAQALREGR
;
A
#
# COMPACT_ATOMS: atom_id res chain seq x y z
N MET A 1 -14.23 -47.35 3.74
CA MET A 1 -13.00 -46.69 3.24
C MET A 1 -13.26 -46.28 1.80
N SER A 2 -13.78 -45.07 1.56
CA SER A 2 -14.03 -44.57 0.20
C SER A 2 -12.92 -43.60 -0.15
N SER A 3 -12.02 -44.01 -1.04
CA SER A 3 -10.92 -43.18 -1.52
C SER A 3 -11.47 -42.25 -2.59
N ILE A 4 -11.69 -40.99 -2.25
CA ILE A 4 -11.95 -39.96 -3.26
C ILE A 4 -10.58 -39.68 -3.90
N ALA A 5 -10.37 -40.25 -5.08
CA ALA A 5 -9.25 -39.88 -5.92
C ALA A 5 -9.43 -38.41 -6.30
N SER A 6 -8.66 -37.53 -5.65
CA SER A 6 -8.51 -36.14 -6.08
C SER A 6 -7.86 -36.15 -7.45
N SER A 7 -8.69 -36.12 -8.49
CA SER A 7 -8.29 -35.83 -9.87
C SER A 7 -7.44 -34.56 -9.85
N SER A 8 -6.14 -34.69 -10.16
CA SER A 8 -5.28 -33.54 -10.38
C SER A 8 -5.73 -32.86 -11.66
N VAL A 9 -6.60 -31.87 -11.54
CA VAL A 9 -6.98 -31.02 -12.67
C VAL A 9 -5.70 -30.37 -13.19
N VAL A 10 -5.29 -30.73 -14.41
CA VAL A 10 -4.16 -30.10 -15.09
C VAL A 10 -4.61 -28.69 -15.46
N VAL A 11 -4.33 -27.73 -14.58
CA VAL A 11 -4.57 -26.31 -14.84
C VAL A 11 -3.63 -25.88 -15.97
N ILE A 12 -4.19 -25.39 -17.07
CA ILE A 12 -3.40 -24.94 -18.22
C ILE A 12 -2.63 -23.67 -17.78
N PRO A 13 -1.37 -23.42 -18.21
CA PRO A 13 -0.60 -22.26 -17.73
C PRO A 13 -1.34 -20.91 -17.77
N LYS A 14 -2.19 -20.71 -18.77
CA LYS A 14 -3.05 -19.53 -18.89
C LYS A 14 -4.07 -19.40 -17.76
N GLU A 15 -4.70 -20.50 -17.35
CA GLU A 15 -5.66 -20.53 -16.25
C GLU A 15 -4.96 -20.26 -14.92
N ARG A 16 -3.76 -20.81 -14.70
CA ARG A 16 -2.99 -20.51 -13.48
C ARG A 16 -2.58 -19.04 -13.43
N LEU A 17 -2.21 -18.45 -14.56
CA LEU A 17 -1.88 -17.03 -14.63
C LEU A 17 -3.08 -16.13 -14.28
N ALA A 18 -4.28 -16.49 -14.72
CA ALA A 18 -5.50 -15.76 -14.37
C ALA A 18 -5.74 -15.75 -12.86
N VAL A 19 -5.61 -16.91 -12.20
CA VAL A 19 -5.73 -17.00 -10.74
C VAL A 19 -4.65 -16.17 -10.03
N LEU A 20 -3.39 -16.21 -10.50
CA LEU A 20 -2.32 -15.39 -9.92
C LEU A 20 -2.57 -13.88 -10.08
N PHE A 21 -3.22 -13.44 -11.15
CA PHE A 21 -3.61 -12.04 -11.33
C PHE A 21 -4.74 -11.64 -10.39
N GLU A 22 -5.70 -12.52 -10.13
CA GLU A 22 -6.72 -12.28 -9.11
C GLU A 22 -6.09 -12.17 -7.71
N GLU A 23 -5.18 -13.09 -7.36
CA GLU A 23 -4.40 -13.04 -6.11
C GLU A 23 -3.61 -11.70 -6.01
N LEU A 24 -2.94 -11.28 -7.08
CA LEU A 24 -2.22 -10.01 -7.11
C LEU A 24 -3.14 -8.79 -7.00
N ALA A 25 -4.33 -8.82 -7.60
CA ALA A 25 -5.29 -7.73 -7.51
C ALA A 25 -5.81 -7.55 -6.07
N GLU A 26 -6.06 -8.65 -5.37
CA GLU A 26 -6.43 -8.62 -3.95
C GLU A 26 -5.30 -8.01 -3.10
N LEU A 27 -4.07 -8.52 -3.27
CA LEU A 27 -2.90 -7.98 -2.57
C LEU A 27 -2.64 -6.51 -2.89
N ALA A 28 -2.87 -6.10 -4.14
CA ALA A 28 -2.74 -4.70 -4.55
C ALA A 28 -3.77 -3.81 -3.85
N GLY A 29 -5.02 -4.25 -3.73
CA GLY A 29 -6.05 -3.53 -2.98
C GLY A 29 -5.68 -3.38 -1.51
N GLN A 30 -5.20 -4.46 -0.88
CA GLN A 30 -4.71 -4.42 0.50
C GLN A 30 -3.54 -3.45 0.67
N ARG A 31 -2.55 -3.49 -0.24
CA ARG A 31 -1.41 -2.57 -0.22
C ARG A 31 -1.87 -1.12 -0.41
N ASN A 32 -2.78 -0.86 -1.34
CA ASN A 32 -3.34 0.46 -1.59
C ASN A 32 -4.02 1.02 -0.33
N ALA A 33 -4.82 0.21 0.38
CA ALA A 33 -5.46 0.61 1.62
C ALA A 33 -4.44 0.95 2.72
N ILE A 34 -3.37 0.14 2.85
CA ILE A 34 -2.26 0.39 3.77
C ILE A 34 -1.54 1.70 3.41
N ASP A 35 -1.21 1.89 2.14
CA ASP A 35 -0.54 3.09 1.63
C ASP A 35 -1.41 4.34 1.84
N GLY A 36 -2.73 4.24 1.66
CA GLY A 36 -3.68 5.31 1.95
C GLY A 36 -3.65 5.71 3.43
N ARG A 37 -3.60 4.74 4.33
CA ARG A 37 -3.47 5.02 5.77
C ARG A 37 -2.11 5.62 6.13
N ILE A 38 -1.02 5.17 5.49
CA ILE A 38 0.32 5.74 5.66
C ILE A 38 0.35 7.20 5.21
N VAL A 39 -0.27 7.51 4.06
CA VAL A 39 -0.39 8.88 3.54
C VAL A 39 -1.12 9.77 4.55
N ASP A 40 -2.21 9.32 5.15
CA ASP A 40 -2.93 10.07 6.18
C ASP A 40 -2.05 10.39 7.40
N ILE A 41 -1.33 9.37 7.89
CA ILE A 41 -0.41 9.53 9.02
C ILE A 41 0.70 10.52 8.66
N ALA A 42 1.29 10.41 7.47
CA ALA A 42 2.34 11.33 7.02
C ALA A 42 1.80 12.77 6.88
N ALA A 43 0.56 12.93 6.40
CA ALA A 43 -0.08 14.24 6.26
C ALA A 43 -0.34 14.88 7.62
N GLU A 44 -0.79 14.11 8.62
CA GLU A 44 -0.96 14.57 10.00
C GLU A 44 0.36 14.98 10.64
N ILE A 45 1.42 14.16 10.48
CA ILE A 45 2.75 14.48 11.01
C ILE A 45 3.29 15.79 10.43
N GLU A 46 3.12 16.03 9.13
CA GLU A 46 3.57 17.25 8.46
C GLU A 46 2.74 18.46 8.92
N ARG A 47 1.40 18.37 8.85
CA ARG A 47 0.48 19.47 9.19
C ARG A 47 0.63 19.92 10.64
N ASP A 48 0.79 18.97 11.55
CA ASP A 48 0.86 19.24 12.99
C ASP A 48 2.33 19.40 13.47
N GLU A 49 3.28 19.50 12.52
CA GLU A 49 4.72 19.72 12.74
C GLU A 49 5.39 18.70 13.69
N LEU A 50 4.85 17.48 13.78
CA LEU A 50 5.24 16.46 14.78
C LEU A 50 6.61 15.83 14.48
N CYS A 51 7.13 15.97 13.27
CA CYS A 51 8.39 15.36 12.85
C CYS A 51 9.57 15.77 13.76
N GLY A 52 9.57 17.01 14.26
CA GLY A 52 10.63 17.54 15.12
C GLY A 52 10.83 16.75 16.41
N MET A 53 9.79 16.07 16.91
CA MET A 53 9.85 15.24 18.13
C MET A 53 10.63 13.94 17.94
N THR A 54 10.91 13.55 16.69
CA THR A 54 11.54 12.25 16.35
C THR A 54 13.04 12.35 16.12
N GLY A 55 13.58 13.56 15.96
CA GLY A 55 14.96 13.80 15.53
C GLY A 55 15.21 13.54 14.02
N ALA A 56 14.18 13.18 13.25
CA ALA A 56 14.29 13.06 11.80
C ALA A 56 14.40 14.44 11.14
N ARG A 57 15.25 14.54 10.11
CA ARG A 57 15.48 15.79 9.36
C ARG A 57 14.31 16.23 8.46
N SER A 58 13.37 15.32 8.19
CA SER A 58 12.16 15.58 7.40
C SER A 58 11.17 14.43 7.55
N VAL A 59 9.89 14.66 7.23
CA VAL A 59 8.86 13.61 7.25
C VAL A 59 9.20 12.48 6.27
N ALA A 60 9.75 12.79 5.09
CA ALA A 60 10.18 11.76 4.15
C ALA A 60 11.31 10.87 4.73
N ALA A 61 12.25 11.46 5.47
CA ALA A 61 13.30 10.71 6.14
C ALA A 61 12.73 9.84 7.28
N LEU A 62 11.74 10.37 8.02
CA LEU A 62 11.02 9.61 9.05
C LEU A 62 10.27 8.41 8.45
N VAL A 63 9.52 8.62 7.37
CA VAL A 63 8.77 7.57 6.67
C VAL A 63 9.71 6.49 6.13
N ALA A 64 10.81 6.88 5.47
CA ALA A 64 11.82 5.94 4.98
C ALA A 64 12.37 5.06 6.12
N TRP A 65 12.73 5.68 7.25
CA TRP A 65 13.24 4.97 8.42
C TRP A 65 12.21 4.04 9.05
N LYS A 66 10.99 4.52 9.30
CA LYS A 66 9.97 3.75 10.04
C LYS A 66 9.37 2.61 9.23
N LEU A 67 9.26 2.77 7.92
CA LEU A 67 8.67 1.75 7.04
C LEU A 67 9.71 0.88 6.33
N GLY A 68 11.01 1.20 6.44
CA GLY A 68 12.07 0.46 5.75
C GLY A 68 11.99 0.56 4.22
N VAL A 69 11.45 1.67 3.70
CA VAL A 69 11.30 1.90 2.26
C VAL A 69 12.42 2.77 1.70
N SER A 70 12.66 2.69 0.39
CA SER A 70 13.65 3.54 -0.27
C SER A 70 13.29 5.03 -0.14
N SER A 71 14.30 5.90 -0.20
CA SER A 71 14.10 7.35 -0.17
C SER A 71 13.16 7.83 -1.27
N ALA A 72 13.22 7.21 -2.46
CA ALA A 72 12.32 7.53 -3.57
C ALA A 72 10.86 7.22 -3.22
N ASN A 73 10.59 6.05 -2.65
CA ASN A 73 9.23 5.66 -2.26
C ASN A 73 8.69 6.53 -1.12
N ALA A 74 9.53 6.82 -0.12
CA ALA A 74 9.16 7.72 0.97
C ALA A 74 8.83 9.12 0.45
N HIS A 75 9.59 9.63 -0.53
CA HIS A 75 9.32 10.92 -1.15
C HIS A 75 7.97 10.91 -1.84
N THR A 76 7.68 9.89 -2.66
CA THR A 76 6.36 9.72 -3.31
C THR A 76 5.23 9.75 -2.29
N ILE A 77 5.32 8.97 -1.20
CA ILE A 77 4.33 8.95 -0.12
C ILE A 77 4.12 10.36 0.45
N THR A 78 5.20 11.06 0.82
CA THR A 78 5.08 12.41 1.40
C THR A 78 4.59 13.47 0.41
N THR A 79 4.90 13.33 -0.89
CA THR A 79 4.35 14.19 -1.93
C THR A 79 2.83 14.00 -2.06
N VAL A 80 2.35 12.76 -1.97
CA VAL A 80 0.90 12.48 -1.95
C VAL A 80 0.27 13.04 -0.67
N ALA A 81 0.91 12.84 0.49
CA ALA A 81 0.44 13.36 1.78
C ALA A 81 0.23 14.88 1.76
N GLY A 82 1.19 15.64 1.23
CA GLY A 82 1.09 17.09 1.13
C GLY A 82 -0.01 17.61 0.19
N ARG A 83 -0.64 16.72 -0.59
CA ARG A 83 -1.68 17.05 -1.58
C ARG A 83 -2.95 16.23 -1.40
N VAL A 84 -3.07 15.49 -0.30
CA VAL A 84 -4.15 14.51 -0.12
C VAL A 84 -5.54 15.18 -0.13
N GLU A 85 -5.62 16.41 0.37
CA GLU A 85 -6.85 17.22 0.41
C GLU A 85 -7.22 17.80 -0.96
N GLU A 86 -6.26 17.95 -1.89
CA GLU A 86 -6.53 18.40 -3.27
C GLU A 86 -7.28 17.34 -4.09
N PHE A 87 -7.14 16.06 -3.72
CA PHE A 87 -7.68 14.92 -4.48
C PHE A 87 -8.55 14.00 -3.60
N PRO A 88 -9.66 14.49 -3.02
CA PRO A 88 -10.43 13.74 -2.01
C PRO A 88 -10.96 12.40 -2.52
N ARG A 89 -11.38 12.33 -3.80
CA ARG A 89 -11.85 11.08 -4.43
C ARG A 89 -10.73 10.06 -4.59
N CYS A 90 -9.54 10.49 -4.99
CA CYS A 90 -8.39 9.60 -5.15
C CYS A 90 -7.91 9.10 -3.78
N ALA A 91 -7.83 9.99 -2.80
CA ALA A 91 -7.47 9.63 -1.42
C ALA A 91 -8.47 8.63 -0.82
N GLN A 92 -9.77 8.81 -1.06
CA GLN A 92 -10.78 7.86 -0.62
C GLN A 92 -10.62 6.49 -1.31
N ALA A 93 -10.50 6.46 -2.63
CA ALA A 93 -10.32 5.21 -3.38
C ALA A 93 -9.07 4.43 -2.91
N LEU A 94 -7.96 5.15 -2.68
CA LEU A 94 -6.73 4.56 -2.14
C LEU A 94 -6.97 3.90 -0.77
N ARG A 95 -7.63 4.58 0.17
CA ARG A 95 -7.98 4.01 1.49
C ARG A 95 -8.88 2.79 1.41
N GLU A 96 -9.76 2.75 0.42
CA GLU A 96 -10.66 1.62 0.17
C GLU A 96 -9.99 0.49 -0.62
N GLY A 97 -8.72 0.64 -1.02
CA GLY A 97 -7.98 -0.36 -1.78
C GLY A 97 -8.46 -0.51 -3.23
N ARG A 98 -8.97 0.57 -3.83
CA ARG A 98 -9.54 0.59 -5.18
C ARG A 98 -8.64 1.24 -6.22
#